data_AF-A0A1F9ZXV9-F1
#
_entry.id   AF-A0A1F9ZXV9-F1
#
_cell.length_a   1.000
_cell.length_b   1.000
_cell.length_c   1.000
_cell.angle_alpha   90.00
_cell.angle_beta   90.00
_cell.angle_gamma   90.00
#
_symmetry.space_group_name_H-M   'P 1'
#
loop_
_entity.id
_entity.type
_entity.pdbx_description
1 polymer ?
#
loop_
_entity_poly.entity_id
_entity_poly.type
_entity_poly.pdbx_seq_one_letter_code
_entity_poly.pdbx_strand_id
1 'polypeptide(L)'
;MGDPKFSRRKYETPAHPWEGARIKAENELLMKYGLKNKRELWRAQSLIRSLRAQSRELQARTRTGDPQAKIETDQLLAKCARLSLLPVEGATLNDVLTLGTENVLARRLQTMIYRKGFAYTPKQARQFIVHGHASIAGRKVTIPGYMVRRNEEEKIEYTASSPISNELHPMRPKPEELKAKAEVEQAKHEAAQKEEIHVAKAKLKKIIVTELKEEKEEDIEKATPAAPPEDKG
;
A
#
# COMPACT_ATOMS: atom_id res chain seq x y z
N MET A 1 -2.96 43.45 14.97
CA MET A 1 -3.62 42.18 14.56
C MET A 1 -2.67 41.46 13.62
N GLY A 2 -2.24 40.25 13.97
CA GLY A 2 -1.29 39.48 13.15
C GLY A 2 -1.96 38.81 11.94
N ASP A 3 -1.18 38.07 11.15
CA ASP A 3 -1.68 37.38 9.96
C ASP A 3 -2.54 36.15 10.31
N PRO A 4 -3.75 36.00 9.72
CA PRO A 4 -4.60 34.85 9.95
C PRO A 4 -4.06 33.58 9.27
N LYS A 5 -4.27 32.41 9.91
CA LYS A 5 -3.84 31.11 9.37
C LYS A 5 -4.83 30.58 8.32
N PHE A 6 -4.41 30.57 7.06
CA PHE A 6 -5.19 30.02 5.95
C PHE A 6 -5.14 28.48 5.85
N SER A 7 -6.13 27.90 5.15
CA SER A 7 -6.20 26.47 4.86
C SER A 7 -5.03 26.02 3.96
N ARG A 8 -4.35 24.95 4.36
CA ARG A 8 -3.22 24.36 3.63
C ARG A 8 -3.64 23.14 2.85
N ARG A 9 -2.93 22.89 1.75
CA ARG A 9 -3.11 21.68 0.93
C ARG A 9 -2.81 20.43 1.75
N LYS A 10 -3.55 19.35 1.47
CA LYS A 10 -3.40 18.03 2.11
C LYS A 10 -2.61 17.04 1.24
N TYR A 11 -1.91 17.54 0.24
CA TYR A 11 -1.08 16.78 -0.68
C TYR A 11 0.10 17.64 -1.09
N GLU A 12 1.17 16.96 -1.46
CA GLU A 12 2.36 17.57 -2.05
C GLU A 12 2.53 17.07 -3.48
N THR A 13 3.03 17.93 -4.36
CA THR A 13 3.36 17.57 -5.73
C THR A 13 4.76 16.94 -5.78
N PRO A 14 5.04 16.08 -6.77
CA PRO A 14 6.40 15.59 -6.99
C PRO A 14 7.35 16.74 -7.30
N ALA A 15 8.63 16.58 -6.95
CA ALA A 15 9.66 17.58 -7.19
C ALA A 15 9.91 17.81 -8.69
N HIS A 16 10.06 16.74 -9.47
CA HIS A 16 10.32 16.81 -10.91
C HIS A 16 9.09 16.35 -11.73
N PRO A 17 8.51 17.14 -12.64
CA PRO A 17 7.29 16.76 -13.36
C PRO A 17 7.43 15.53 -14.28
N TRP A 18 8.53 15.39 -15.02
CA TRP A 18 8.69 14.41 -16.10
C TRP A 18 9.66 13.29 -15.76
N GLU A 19 9.29 12.46 -14.79
CA GLU A 19 10.05 11.28 -14.41
C GLU A 19 9.31 10.03 -14.89
N GLY A 20 9.82 9.39 -15.94
CA GLY A 20 9.12 8.31 -16.65
C GLY A 20 8.79 7.12 -15.75
N ALA A 21 9.75 6.65 -14.94
CA ALA A 21 9.58 5.54 -14.01
C ALA A 21 8.47 5.81 -12.99
N ARG A 22 8.46 7.02 -12.39
CA ARG A 22 7.41 7.42 -11.46
C ARG A 22 6.05 7.52 -12.15
N ILE A 23 5.98 8.16 -13.32
CA ILE A 23 4.72 8.31 -14.06
C ILE A 23 4.10 6.94 -14.36
N LYS A 24 4.91 5.98 -14.78
CA LYS A 24 4.48 4.60 -15.03
C LYS A 24 3.91 3.96 -13.76
N ALA A 25 4.66 3.97 -12.66
CA ALA A 25 4.20 3.41 -11.38
C ALA A 25 2.93 4.09 -10.84
N GLU A 26 2.83 5.43 -10.93
CA GLU A 26 1.62 6.16 -10.55
C GLU A 26 0.42 5.75 -11.42
N ASN A 27 0.62 5.58 -12.72
CA ASN A 27 -0.44 5.19 -13.66
C ASN A 27 -0.93 3.75 -13.40
N GLU A 28 -0.03 2.83 -13.07
CA GLU A 28 -0.38 1.46 -12.65
C GLU A 28 -1.30 1.49 -11.42
N LEU A 29 -0.96 2.30 -10.40
CA LEU A 29 -1.81 2.47 -9.20
C LEU A 29 -3.15 3.15 -9.53
N LEU A 30 -3.17 4.14 -10.42
CA LEU A 30 -4.39 4.78 -10.92
C LEU A 30 -5.34 3.78 -11.57
N MET A 31 -4.81 2.90 -12.42
CA MET A 31 -5.59 1.87 -13.11
C MET A 31 -6.09 0.81 -12.11
N LYS A 32 -5.22 0.28 -11.26
CA LYS A 32 -5.53 -0.75 -10.25
C LYS A 32 -6.66 -0.33 -9.32
N TYR A 33 -6.61 0.90 -8.79
CA TYR A 33 -7.57 1.40 -7.81
C TYR A 33 -8.69 2.26 -8.42
N GLY A 34 -8.71 2.47 -9.74
CA GLY A 34 -9.72 3.28 -10.44
C GLY A 34 -9.77 4.73 -9.96
N LEU A 35 -8.60 5.34 -9.72
CA LEU A 35 -8.52 6.74 -9.26
C LEU A 35 -8.80 7.71 -10.42
N LYS A 36 -9.41 8.87 -10.11
CA LYS A 36 -9.73 9.88 -11.14
C LYS A 36 -8.49 10.70 -11.55
N ASN A 37 -7.73 11.14 -10.55
CA ASN A 37 -6.61 12.07 -10.73
C ASN A 37 -5.41 11.66 -9.87
N LYS A 38 -4.19 12.02 -10.29
CA LYS A 38 -2.95 11.85 -9.50
C LYS A 38 -3.00 12.52 -8.12
N ARG A 39 -3.79 13.60 -7.97
CA ARG A 39 -4.00 14.28 -6.69
C ARG A 39 -4.55 13.34 -5.60
N GLU A 40 -5.37 12.36 -5.98
CA GLU A 40 -5.88 11.37 -5.02
C GLU A 40 -4.77 10.44 -4.52
N LEU A 41 -3.87 10.04 -5.41
CA LEU A 41 -2.68 9.27 -5.08
C LEU A 41 -1.72 10.08 -4.19
N TRP A 42 -1.47 11.34 -4.53
CA TRP A 42 -0.61 12.23 -3.75
C TRP A 42 -1.15 12.50 -2.34
N ARG A 43 -2.48 12.57 -2.16
CA ARG A 43 -3.09 12.64 -0.82
C ARG A 43 -2.79 11.39 0.01
N ALA A 44 -2.86 10.20 -0.60
CA ALA A 44 -2.53 8.95 0.09
C ALA A 44 -1.04 8.89 0.46
N GLN A 45 -0.16 9.30 -0.46
CA GLN A 45 1.28 9.42 -0.21
C GLN A 45 1.59 10.41 0.93
N SER A 46 0.98 11.60 0.91
CA SER A 46 1.18 12.60 1.96
C SER A 46 0.67 12.12 3.32
N LEU A 47 -0.41 11.34 3.38
CA LEU A 47 -0.88 10.74 4.63
C LEU A 47 0.16 9.78 5.22
N ILE A 48 0.75 8.91 4.39
CA ILE A 48 1.81 7.99 4.83
C ILE A 48 3.05 8.75 5.25
N ARG A 49 3.46 9.76 4.49
CA ARG A 49 4.59 10.61 4.84
C ARG A 49 4.39 11.24 6.21
N SER A 50 3.20 11.74 6.50
CA SER A 50 2.85 12.30 7.81
C SER A 50 2.90 11.24 8.92
N LEU A 51 2.36 10.03 8.71
CA LEU A 51 2.41 8.96 9.71
C LEU A 51 3.84 8.48 9.98
N ARG A 52 4.65 8.31 8.93
CA ARG A 52 6.06 7.92 9.03
C ARG A 52 6.92 9.00 9.67
N ALA A 53 6.62 10.28 9.43
CA ALA A 53 7.29 11.40 10.09
C ALA A 53 6.99 11.39 11.60
N GLN A 54 5.71 11.26 11.98
CA GLN A 54 5.30 11.13 13.38
C GLN A 54 5.94 9.92 14.06
N SER A 55 5.99 8.76 13.38
CA SER A 55 6.65 7.56 13.93
C SER A 55 8.13 7.81 14.22
N ARG A 56 8.89 8.40 13.28
CA ARG A 56 10.33 8.69 13.48
C ARG A 56 10.58 9.67 14.63
N GLU A 57 9.76 10.72 14.71
CA GLU A 57 9.86 11.71 15.80
C GLU A 57 9.58 11.07 17.16
N LEU A 58 8.51 10.27 17.25
CA LEU A 58 8.14 9.57 18.48
C LEU A 58 9.19 8.54 18.89
N GLN A 59 9.78 7.80 17.94
CA GLN A 59 10.88 6.87 18.24
C GLN A 59 12.07 7.59 18.89
N ALA A 60 12.43 8.78 18.39
CA ALA A 60 13.50 9.58 18.98
C ALA A 60 13.14 10.06 20.40
N ARG A 61 11.94 10.61 20.59
CA ARG A 61 11.48 11.13 21.90
C ARG A 61 11.28 10.03 22.95
N THR A 62 10.77 8.87 22.54
CA THR A 62 10.60 7.72 23.44
C THR A 62 11.95 7.20 23.94
N ARG A 63 13.02 7.28 23.12
CA ARG A 63 14.38 6.94 23.56
C ARG A 63 14.90 7.90 24.64
N THR A 64 14.51 9.17 24.60
CA THR A 64 14.84 10.17 25.63
C THR A 64 14.01 9.99 26.92
N GLY A 65 12.98 9.13 26.91
CA GLY A 65 12.18 8.82 28.10
C GLY A 65 11.03 9.79 28.38
N ASP A 66 10.66 10.64 27.41
CA ASP A 66 9.56 11.60 27.56
C ASP A 66 8.21 10.89 27.81
N PRO A 67 7.52 11.13 28.95
CA PRO A 67 6.22 10.51 29.23
C PRO A 67 5.15 10.84 28.19
N GLN A 68 5.19 12.05 27.63
CA GLN A 68 4.22 12.51 26.64
C GLN A 68 4.36 11.70 25.32
N ALA A 69 5.59 11.32 24.98
CA ALA A 69 5.84 10.51 23.80
C ALA A 69 5.14 9.16 23.89
N LYS A 70 5.09 8.52 25.07
CA LYS A 70 4.39 7.23 25.25
C LYS A 70 2.89 7.35 24.97
N ILE A 71 2.27 8.43 25.44
CA ILE A 71 0.84 8.69 25.20
C ILE A 71 0.59 8.90 23.70
N GLU A 72 1.44 9.68 23.04
CA GLU A 72 1.35 9.95 21.60
C GLU A 72 1.60 8.69 20.76
N THR A 73 2.51 7.80 21.19
CA THR A 73 2.74 6.52 20.52
C THR A 73 1.51 5.64 20.56
N ASP A 74 0.87 5.54 21.73
CA ASP A 74 -0.34 4.72 21.89
C ASP A 74 -1.48 5.29 21.04
N GLN A 75 -1.63 6.62 20.99
CA GLN A 75 -2.62 7.28 20.13
C GLN A 75 -2.36 7.07 18.64
N LEU A 76 -1.10 7.12 18.20
CA LEU A 76 -0.73 6.88 16.80
C LEU A 76 -1.05 5.43 16.41
N LEU A 77 -0.66 4.47 17.24
CA LEU A 77 -0.93 3.05 17.01
C LEU A 77 -2.43 2.78 17.00
N ALA A 78 -3.18 3.29 17.98
CA ALA A 78 -4.63 3.18 18.04
C ALA A 78 -5.32 3.77 16.80
N LYS A 79 -4.81 4.91 16.28
CA LYS A 79 -5.31 5.51 15.05
C LYS A 79 -5.06 4.61 13.84
N CYS A 80 -3.86 4.06 13.69
CA CYS A 80 -3.52 3.16 12.59
C CYS A 80 -4.35 1.86 12.65
N ALA A 81 -4.52 1.29 13.83
CA ALA A 81 -5.35 0.11 14.08
C ALA A 81 -6.83 0.38 13.75
N ARG A 82 -7.37 1.54 14.15
CA ARG A 82 -8.75 1.95 13.84
C ARG A 82 -9.01 2.10 12.34
N LEU A 83 -8.01 2.57 11.58
CA LEU A 83 -8.07 2.66 10.12
C LEU A 83 -7.75 1.33 9.43
N SER A 84 -7.48 0.26 10.20
CA SER A 84 -7.08 -1.06 9.70
C SER A 84 -5.84 -1.00 8.80
N LEU A 85 -4.89 -0.11 9.12
CA LEU A 85 -3.57 -0.04 8.47
C LEU A 85 -2.56 -0.97 9.13
N LEU A 86 -2.75 -1.25 10.42
CA LEU A 86 -1.94 -2.14 11.24
C LEU A 86 -2.84 -3.10 12.02
N PRO A 87 -2.32 -4.26 12.47
CA PRO A 87 -3.04 -5.12 13.41
C PRO A 87 -3.31 -4.37 14.72
N VAL A 88 -4.34 -4.81 15.46
CA VAL A 88 -4.72 -4.18 16.74
C VAL A 88 -3.74 -4.50 17.86
N GLU A 89 -3.15 -5.69 17.82
CA GLU A 89 -2.23 -6.18 18.85
C GLU A 89 -0.85 -6.40 18.24
N GLY A 90 0.19 -6.18 19.06
CA GLY A 90 1.58 -6.42 18.67
C GLY A 90 2.17 -5.40 17.69
N ALA A 91 1.42 -4.38 17.26
CA ALA A 91 1.91 -3.35 16.36
C ALA A 91 2.91 -2.42 17.06
N THR A 92 4.04 -2.18 16.41
CA THR A 92 5.11 -1.31 16.87
C THR A 92 5.25 -0.07 15.99
N LEU A 93 6.03 0.92 16.45
CA LEU A 93 6.34 2.11 15.64
C LEU A 93 7.08 1.77 14.34
N ASN A 94 7.86 0.69 14.32
CA ASN A 94 8.60 0.23 13.15
C ASN A 94 7.64 -0.22 12.03
N ASP A 95 6.51 -0.82 12.39
CA ASP A 95 5.51 -1.27 11.41
C ASP A 95 4.86 -0.10 10.68
N VAL A 96 4.75 1.07 11.32
CA VAL A 96 4.28 2.29 10.65
C VAL A 96 5.24 2.70 9.51
N LEU A 97 6.54 2.42 9.66
CA LEU A 97 7.56 2.77 8.66
C LEU A 97 7.49 1.91 7.40
N THR A 98 6.96 0.68 7.50
CA THR A 98 6.83 -0.24 6.36
C THR A 98 5.58 0.06 5.51
N LEU A 99 4.60 0.80 6.04
CA LEU A 99 3.30 1.06 5.39
C LEU A 99 3.43 1.64 3.97
N GLY A 100 2.89 0.95 2.96
CA GLY A 100 2.90 1.39 1.57
C GLY A 100 1.70 2.26 1.16
N THR A 101 1.78 2.89 -0.01
CA THR A 101 0.68 3.64 -0.64
C THR A 101 -0.56 2.79 -0.86
N GLU A 102 -0.34 1.53 -1.22
CA GLU A 102 -1.38 0.53 -1.44
C GLU A 102 -2.23 0.29 -0.20
N ASN A 103 -1.62 0.27 1.00
CA ASN A 103 -2.35 0.06 2.25
C ASN A 103 -3.43 1.13 2.45
N VAL A 104 -3.11 2.39 2.14
CA VAL A 104 -4.06 3.50 2.27
C VAL A 104 -5.11 3.48 1.16
N LEU A 105 -4.71 3.15 -0.08
CA LEU A 105 -5.65 3.07 -1.20
C LEU A 105 -6.64 1.89 -1.05
N ALA A 106 -6.19 0.78 -0.48
CA ALA A 106 -6.99 -0.40 -0.21
C ALA A 106 -8.12 -0.17 0.81
N ARG A 107 -7.97 0.80 1.72
CA ARG A 107 -8.95 1.13 2.77
C ARG A 107 -10.03 2.12 2.34
N ARG A 108 -9.98 2.62 1.11
CA ARG A 108 -10.97 3.56 0.58
C ARG A 108 -12.31 2.87 0.35
N LEU A 109 -13.42 3.56 0.55
CA LEU A 109 -14.75 2.99 0.33
C LEU A 109 -14.92 2.40 -1.08
N GLN A 110 -14.38 3.08 -2.10
CA GLN A 110 -14.37 2.60 -3.49
C GLN A 110 -13.75 1.21 -3.63
N THR A 111 -12.59 1.00 -3.02
CA THR A 111 -11.81 -0.23 -3.15
C THR A 111 -12.38 -1.33 -2.25
N MET A 112 -12.91 -0.96 -1.09
CA MET A 112 -13.64 -1.88 -0.21
C MET A 112 -14.91 -2.43 -0.87
N ILE A 113 -15.71 -1.59 -1.53
CA ILE A 113 -16.92 -2.01 -2.25
C ILE A 113 -16.58 -2.97 -3.40
N TYR A 114 -15.50 -2.69 -4.14
CA TYR A 114 -15.01 -3.59 -5.18
C TYR A 114 -14.53 -4.93 -4.59
N ARG A 115 -13.70 -4.91 -3.55
CA ARG A 115 -13.17 -6.13 -2.90
C ARG A 115 -14.24 -7.00 -2.27
N LYS A 116 -15.29 -6.39 -1.70
CA LYS A 116 -16.46 -7.11 -1.16
C LYS A 116 -17.41 -7.64 -2.23
N GLY A 117 -17.13 -7.39 -3.51
CA GLY A 117 -17.94 -7.89 -4.61
C GLY A 117 -19.26 -7.13 -4.80
N PHE A 118 -19.42 -5.92 -4.27
CA PHE A 118 -20.62 -5.11 -4.53
C PHE A 118 -20.61 -4.45 -5.92
N ALA A 119 -19.48 -4.48 -6.63
CA ALA A 119 -19.34 -3.96 -7.99
C ALA A 119 -18.32 -4.80 -8.77
N TYR A 120 -18.47 -4.87 -10.09
CA TYR A 120 -17.55 -5.62 -10.95
C TYR A 120 -16.22 -4.91 -11.21
N THR A 121 -16.18 -3.58 -11.12
CA THR A 121 -14.97 -2.79 -11.34
C THR A 121 -14.84 -1.67 -10.32
N PRO A 122 -13.61 -1.20 -10.03
CA PRO A 122 -13.41 -0.04 -9.16
C PRO A 122 -14.11 1.24 -9.67
N LYS A 123 -14.25 1.40 -11.00
CA LYS A 123 -14.95 2.54 -11.62
C LYS A 123 -16.46 2.46 -11.38
N GLN A 124 -17.05 1.27 -11.51
CA GLN A 124 -18.46 1.05 -11.18
C GLN A 124 -18.73 1.28 -9.69
N ALA A 125 -17.84 0.81 -8.81
CA ALA A 125 -17.94 1.09 -7.37
C ALA A 125 -17.99 2.60 -7.09
N ARG A 126 -17.18 3.38 -7.81
CA ARG A 126 -17.21 4.85 -7.70
C ARG A 126 -18.55 5.44 -8.12
N GLN A 127 -19.14 4.96 -9.22
CA GLN A 127 -20.45 5.40 -9.68
C GLN A 127 -21.53 5.11 -8.63
N PHE A 128 -21.54 3.90 -8.07
CA PHE A 128 -22.48 3.51 -7.01
C PHE A 128 -22.39 4.42 -5.79
N ILE A 129 -21.18 4.75 -5.36
CA ILE A 129 -20.97 5.68 -4.24
C ILE A 129 -21.48 7.08 -4.59
N VAL A 130 -21.08 7.65 -5.74
CA VAL A 130 -21.45 9.02 -6.12
C VAL A 130 -22.97 9.17 -6.31
N HIS A 131 -23.62 8.16 -6.90
CA HIS A 131 -25.08 8.12 -7.06
C HIS A 131 -25.81 7.77 -5.74
N GLY A 132 -25.06 7.33 -4.73
CA GLY A 132 -25.57 7.13 -3.39
C GLY A 132 -26.29 5.80 -3.17
N HIS A 133 -25.88 4.78 -3.90
CA HIS A 133 -26.32 3.40 -3.74
C HIS A 133 -25.53 2.65 -2.66
N ALA A 134 -24.52 3.27 -2.05
CA ALA A 134 -23.74 2.70 -0.96
C ALA A 134 -24.07 3.38 0.38
N SER A 135 -24.14 2.56 1.43
CA SER A 135 -24.32 3.00 2.81
C SER A 135 -23.35 2.29 3.76
N ILE A 136 -23.06 2.93 4.88
CA ILE A 136 -22.25 2.38 5.97
C ILE A 136 -23.06 2.52 7.26
N ALA A 137 -23.37 1.40 7.92
CA ALA A 137 -24.20 1.37 9.12
C ALA A 137 -25.52 2.16 8.96
N GLY A 138 -26.20 1.96 7.83
CA GLY A 138 -27.46 2.64 7.48
C GLY A 138 -27.32 4.09 7.01
N ARG A 139 -26.13 4.69 7.06
CA ARG A 139 -25.89 6.06 6.59
C ARG A 139 -25.40 6.06 5.14
N LYS A 140 -26.08 6.80 4.27
CA LYS A 140 -25.69 6.99 2.86
C LYS A 140 -24.34 7.72 2.78
N VAL A 141 -23.35 7.15 2.08
CA VAL A 141 -22.03 7.76 1.89
C VAL A 141 -21.78 8.00 0.41
N THR A 142 -21.51 9.26 0.05
CA THR A 142 -21.33 9.68 -1.35
C THR A 142 -19.87 9.98 -1.73
N ILE A 143 -18.93 9.80 -0.80
CA ILE A 143 -17.52 10.15 -1.00
C ILE A 143 -16.68 8.87 -1.21
N PRO A 144 -16.14 8.63 -2.43
CA PRO A 144 -15.35 7.42 -2.72
C PRO A 144 -14.02 7.34 -1.97
N GLY A 145 -13.49 8.50 -1.56
CA GLY A 145 -12.26 8.64 -0.77
C GLY A 145 -12.47 8.52 0.74
N TYR A 146 -13.66 8.12 1.19
CA TYR A 146 -13.91 7.85 2.60
C TYR A 146 -13.01 6.70 3.08
N MET A 147 -12.34 6.90 4.22
CA MET A 147 -11.45 5.91 4.83
C MET A 147 -12.27 5.03 5.77
N VAL A 148 -12.53 3.80 5.36
CA VAL A 148 -13.40 2.88 6.10
C VAL A 148 -12.70 2.38 7.36
N ARG A 149 -13.29 2.63 8.53
CA ARG A 149 -12.76 2.13 9.81
C ARG A 149 -12.97 0.63 9.91
N ARG A 150 -12.17 -0.04 10.75
CA ARG A 150 -12.27 -1.49 10.96
C ARG A 150 -13.70 -1.93 11.34
N ASN A 151 -14.32 -1.24 12.30
CA ASN A 151 -15.65 -1.60 12.82
C ASN A 151 -16.82 -1.27 11.85
N GLU A 152 -16.55 -0.49 10.81
CA GLU A 152 -17.54 -0.08 9.81
C GLU A 152 -17.51 -1.00 8.58
N GLU A 153 -16.43 -1.76 8.42
CA GLU A 153 -16.19 -2.57 7.24
C GLU A 153 -17.31 -3.57 6.98
N GLU A 154 -17.70 -4.33 7.99
CA GLU A 154 -18.80 -5.32 7.91
C GLU A 154 -20.15 -4.68 7.60
N LYS A 155 -20.36 -3.42 7.99
CA LYS A 155 -21.62 -2.68 7.87
C LYS A 155 -21.77 -1.95 6.54
N ILE A 156 -20.99 -2.32 5.53
CA ILE A 156 -21.11 -1.79 4.17
C ILE A 156 -22.24 -2.54 3.47
N GLU A 157 -23.27 -1.80 3.07
CA GLU A 157 -24.46 -2.35 2.44
C GLU A 157 -24.94 -1.41 1.32
N TYR A 158 -25.79 -1.93 0.43
CA TYR A 158 -26.53 -1.06 -0.48
C TYR A 158 -27.52 -0.21 0.30
N THR A 159 -27.74 1.03 -0.15
CA THR A 159 -28.76 1.89 0.44
C THR A 159 -30.14 1.26 0.23
N ALA A 160 -30.96 1.15 1.28
CA ALA A 160 -32.29 0.53 1.19
C ALA A 160 -33.18 1.13 0.09
N SER A 161 -33.17 2.46 -0.06
CA SER A 161 -33.93 3.19 -1.09
C SER A 161 -33.38 3.03 -2.52
N SER A 162 -32.22 2.40 -2.70
CA SER A 162 -31.61 2.31 -4.03
C SER A 162 -32.19 1.16 -4.87
N PRO A 163 -32.37 1.32 -6.19
CA PRO A 163 -32.83 0.21 -7.06
C PRO A 163 -31.92 -1.02 -7.05
N ILE A 164 -30.63 -0.83 -6.73
CA ILE A 164 -29.61 -1.89 -6.67
C ILE A 164 -29.75 -2.77 -5.41
N SER A 165 -30.51 -2.32 -4.41
CA SER A 165 -30.80 -3.16 -3.23
C SER A 165 -31.59 -4.42 -3.61
N ASN A 166 -32.37 -4.37 -4.70
CA ASN A 166 -33.08 -5.52 -5.25
C ASN A 166 -32.11 -6.56 -5.80
N GLU A 167 -32.25 -7.81 -5.36
CA GLU A 167 -31.36 -8.91 -5.73
C GLU A 167 -31.41 -9.25 -7.23
N LEU A 168 -32.58 -9.07 -7.85
CA LEU A 168 -32.81 -9.36 -9.27
C LEU A 168 -32.33 -8.25 -10.22
N HIS A 169 -31.74 -7.17 -9.69
CA HIS A 169 -31.31 -6.06 -10.53
C HIS A 169 -30.15 -6.49 -11.44
N PRO A 170 -30.19 -6.25 -12.76
CA PRO A 170 -29.21 -6.77 -13.73
C PRO A 170 -27.77 -6.30 -13.46
N MET A 171 -27.63 -5.09 -12.90
CA MET A 171 -26.31 -4.52 -12.57
C MET A 171 -25.74 -5.04 -11.24
N ARG A 172 -26.51 -5.80 -10.44
CA ARG A 172 -26.02 -6.38 -9.20
C ARG A 172 -25.13 -7.57 -9.56
N PRO A 173 -23.90 -7.63 -9.02
CA PRO A 173 -23.01 -8.72 -9.32
C PRO A 173 -23.54 -10.05 -8.80
N LYS A 174 -23.67 -11.03 -9.70
CA LYS A 174 -24.07 -12.38 -9.32
C LYS A 174 -22.93 -13.06 -8.55
N PRO A 175 -23.23 -13.80 -7.47
CA PRO A 175 -22.20 -14.48 -6.68
C PRO A 175 -21.30 -15.40 -7.50
N GLU A 176 -21.86 -16.09 -8.49
CA GLU A 176 -21.13 -17.00 -9.39
C GLU A 176 -20.08 -16.27 -10.23
N GLU A 177 -20.44 -15.12 -10.81
CA GLU A 177 -19.53 -14.31 -11.63
C GLU A 177 -18.40 -13.68 -10.80
N LEU A 178 -18.69 -13.35 -9.54
CA LEU A 178 -17.69 -12.82 -8.61
C LEU A 178 -16.68 -13.90 -8.22
N LYS A 179 -17.14 -15.12 -7.94
CA LYS A 179 -16.26 -16.27 -7.64
C LYS A 179 -15.33 -16.56 -8.82
N ALA A 180 -15.88 -16.67 -10.03
CA ALA A 180 -15.09 -16.88 -11.24
C ALA A 180 -14.03 -15.78 -11.45
N LYS A 181 -14.40 -14.51 -11.25
CA LYS A 181 -13.45 -13.38 -11.37
C LYS A 181 -12.38 -13.40 -10.28
N ALA A 182 -12.74 -13.74 -9.04
CA ALA A 182 -11.81 -13.84 -7.93
C ALA A 182 -10.78 -14.97 -8.14
N GLU A 183 -11.22 -16.13 -8.63
CA GLU A 183 -10.34 -17.26 -8.97
C GLU A 183 -9.34 -16.87 -10.08
N VAL A 184 -9.80 -16.17 -11.12
CA VAL A 184 -8.93 -15.68 -12.20
C VAL A 184 -7.91 -14.65 -11.68
N GLU A 185 -8.32 -13.72 -10.81
CA GLU A 185 -7.38 -12.77 -10.19
C GLU A 185 -6.37 -13.46 -9.26
N GLN A 186 -6.81 -14.44 -8.48
CA GLN A 186 -5.93 -15.24 -7.63
C GLN A 186 -4.92 -16.03 -8.45
N ALA A 187 -5.34 -16.68 -9.53
CA ALA A 187 -4.45 -17.40 -10.44
C ALA A 187 -3.42 -16.46 -11.09
N LYS A 188 -3.81 -15.23 -11.46
CA LYS A 188 -2.88 -14.20 -11.97
C LYS A 188 -1.88 -13.76 -10.91
N HIS A 189 -2.33 -13.54 -9.67
CA HIS A 189 -1.46 -13.17 -8.56
C HIS A 189 -0.46 -14.28 -8.22
N GLU A 190 -0.90 -15.53 -8.19
CA GLU A 190 -0.03 -16.68 -7.97
C GLU A 190 0.96 -16.86 -9.13
N ALA A 191 0.54 -16.65 -10.38
CA ALA A 191 1.43 -16.68 -11.53
C ALA A 191 2.49 -15.58 -11.44
N ALA A 192 2.10 -14.34 -11.11
CA ALA A 192 3.04 -13.23 -10.94
C ALA A 192 4.04 -13.48 -9.79
N GLN A 193 3.57 -14.02 -8.65
CA GLN A 193 4.45 -14.40 -7.54
C GLN A 193 5.42 -15.50 -7.96
N LYS A 194 4.96 -16.52 -8.71
CA LYS A 194 5.82 -17.59 -9.24
C LYS A 194 6.87 -17.02 -10.20
N GLU A 195 6.52 -16.07 -11.05
CA GLU A 195 7.47 -15.38 -11.94
C GLU A 195 8.49 -14.55 -11.16
N GLU A 196 8.05 -13.75 -10.17
CA GLU A 196 8.95 -12.98 -9.31
C GLU A 196 9.92 -13.89 -8.54
N ILE A 197 9.43 -15.00 -7.97
CA ILE A 197 10.25 -16.00 -7.28
C ILE A 197 11.24 -16.65 -8.26
N HIS A 198 10.82 -16.95 -9.50
CA HIS A 198 11.70 -17.51 -10.53
C HIS A 198 12.82 -16.54 -10.89
N VAL A 199 12.50 -15.27 -11.12
CA VAL A 199 13.49 -14.21 -11.42
C VAL A 199 14.44 -14.00 -10.23
N ALA A 200 13.92 -14.00 -9.00
CA ALA A 200 14.73 -13.87 -7.78
C ALA A 200 15.69 -15.06 -7.61
N LYS A 201 15.23 -16.29 -7.82
CA LYS A 201 16.07 -17.50 -7.80
C LYS A 201 17.16 -17.46 -8.87
N ALA A 202 16.83 -16.99 -10.09
CA ALA A 202 17.81 -16.84 -11.16
C ALA A 202 18.87 -15.78 -10.82
N LYS A 203 18.48 -14.67 -10.18
CA LYS A 203 19.39 -13.62 -9.73
C LYS A 203 20.31 -14.11 -8.60
N LEU A 204 19.76 -14.82 -7.62
CA LEU A 204 20.53 -15.44 -6.52
C LEU A 204 21.54 -16.46 -7.07
N LYS A 205 21.12 -17.31 -8.02
CA LYS A 205 22.01 -18.28 -8.66
C LYS A 205 23.16 -17.60 -9.39
N LYS A 206 22.93 -16.45 -10.04
CA LYS A 206 24.00 -15.65 -10.66
C LYS A 206 24.97 -15.09 -9.61
N ILE A 207 24.45 -14.56 -8.51
CA ILE A 207 25.26 -14.01 -7.40
C ILE A 207 26.15 -15.09 -6.79
N ILE A 208 25.59 -16.26 -6.48
CA ILE A 208 26.35 -17.40 -5.93
C ILE A 208 27.43 -17.86 -6.92
N VAL A 209 27.13 -17.89 -8.22
CA VAL A 209 28.11 -18.26 -9.25
C VAL A 209 29.22 -17.22 -9.37
N THR A 210 28.94 -15.93 -9.19
CA THR A 210 29.98 -14.88 -9.17
C THR A 210 30.85 -14.97 -7.91
N GLU A 211 30.25 -15.16 -6.73
CA GLU A 211 30.98 -15.31 -5.46
C GLU A 211 31.90 -16.54 -5.48
N LEU A 212 31.42 -17.70 -5.96
CA LEU A 212 32.23 -18.93 -6.11
C LEU A 212 33.34 -18.80 -7.17
N LYS A 213 33.25 -17.82 -8.07
CA LYS A 213 34.27 -17.56 -9.09
C LYS A 213 35.36 -16.63 -8.53
N GLU A 214 34.96 -15.64 -7.74
CA GLU A 214 35.86 -14.76 -6.99
C GLU A 214 36.68 -15.56 -5.95
N GLU A 215 36.05 -16.44 -5.17
CA GLU A 215 36.75 -17.31 -4.21
C GLU A 215 37.78 -18.23 -4.90
N LYS A 216 37.46 -18.77 -6.08
CA LYS A 216 38.39 -19.60 -6.85
C LYS A 216 39.55 -18.81 -7.45
N GLU A 217 39.34 -17.56 -7.84
CA GLU A 217 40.42 -16.69 -8.34
C GLU A 217 41.36 -16.28 -7.20
N GLU A 218 40.84 -16.01 -5.99
CA GLU A 218 41.64 -15.75 -4.79
C GLU A 218 42.47 -16.97 -4.33
N ASP A 219 41.91 -18.19 -4.43
CA ASP A 219 42.63 -19.43 -4.09
C ASP A 219 43.77 -19.75 -5.08
N ILE A 220 43.63 -19.36 -6.35
CA ILE A 220 44.68 -19.53 -7.37
C ILE A 220 45.84 -18.54 -7.12
N GLU A 221 45.56 -17.29 -6.73
CA GLU A 221 46.59 -16.31 -6.37
C GLU A 221 47.36 -16.69 -5.09
N LYS A 222 46.70 -17.31 -4.10
CA LYS A 222 47.40 -17.85 -2.91
C LYS A 222 48.21 -19.11 -3.17
N ALA A 223 47.86 -19.88 -4.20
CA ALA A 223 48.53 -21.13 -4.54
C ALA A 223 49.77 -20.96 -5.44
N THR A 224 50.03 -19.77 -6.01
CA THR A 224 51.30 -19.48 -6.70
C THR A 224 52.43 -19.31 -5.67
N PRO A 225 53.40 -20.24 -5.59
CA PRO A 225 54.49 -20.13 -4.64
C PRO A 225 55.45 -18.99 -5.02
N ALA A 226 55.86 -18.20 -4.03
CA ALA A 226 56.82 -17.11 -4.18
C ALA A 226 58.10 -17.61 -4.88
N ALA A 227 58.49 -16.92 -5.96
CA ALA A 227 59.70 -17.22 -6.72
C ALA A 227 60.94 -17.17 -5.78
N PRO A 228 61.89 -18.12 -5.89
CA PRO A 228 63.10 -18.11 -5.07
C PRO A 228 63.93 -16.85 -5.35
N PRO A 229 64.60 -16.24 -4.35
CA PRO A 229 65.43 -15.07 -4.57
C PRO A 229 66.62 -15.42 -5.49
N GLU A 230 66.80 -14.64 -6.56
CA GLU A 230 67.96 -14.75 -7.44
C GLU A 230 69.24 -14.37 -6.67
N ASP A 231 70.08 -15.37 -6.37
CA ASP A 231 71.49 -15.17 -6.05
C ASP A 231 72.21 -14.67 -7.31
N LYS A 232 72.79 -13.46 -7.23
CA LYS A 232 73.89 -13.02 -8.11
C LYS A 232 75.03 -12.54 -7.22
N GLY A 233 76.17 -13.21 -7.37
CA GLY A 233 77.41 -12.96 -6.64
C GLY A 233 78.22 -11.78 -7.15
#